data_AF-A0A1W9SYZ5-F1
#
_entry.id   AF-A0A1W9SYZ5-F1
#
_cell.length_a   1.000
_cell.length_b   1.000
_cell.length_c   1.000
_cell.angle_alpha   90.00
_cell.angle_beta   90.00
_cell.angle_gamma   90.00
#
_symmetry.space_group_name_H-M   'P 1'
#
loop_
_entity.id
_entity.type
_entity.pdbx_description
1 polymer ?
#
loop_
_entity_poly.entity_id
_entity_poly.type
_entity_poly.pdbx_seq_one_letter_code
_entity_poly.pdbx_strand_id
1 'polypeptide(L)'
;MQISINNNSKKIIAVVIGVLPFYVFAIVDKIINQQEFSIKVLFLFYLPIATLVLGILYLLNRFFLKQKISGYNLAKTNYLLDIAVILLLMVGSSLINITAKLFLNDIFPNNYNNSKILEILKTIFANPFYAFIFLIPFTWITHTFLVFSKIFLLKNLWDISANKVWIWSVIILSTMFFTLTEIDKGMLDILVSFSVGFLFAVTYLYYRRFLPLIIAAILTQTIQMLDFWISFSG
;
A
#
# COMPACT_ATOMS: atom_id res chain seq x y z
N MET A 1 7.95 -12.29 38.23
CA MET A 1 7.76 -13.38 37.24
C MET A 1 7.72 -12.73 35.86
N GLN A 2 8.84 -12.70 35.12
CA GLN A 2 8.86 -12.14 33.76
C GLN A 2 8.34 -13.20 32.78
N ILE A 3 7.15 -13.01 32.23
CA ILE A 3 6.62 -13.85 31.16
C ILE A 3 7.47 -13.55 29.91
N SER A 4 8.40 -14.45 29.58
CA SER A 4 9.17 -14.35 28.34
C SER A 4 8.28 -14.72 27.15
N ILE A 5 7.69 -13.71 26.52
CA ILE A 5 6.89 -13.90 25.31
C ILE A 5 7.79 -14.51 24.22
N ASN A 6 7.36 -15.66 23.66
CA ASN A 6 8.04 -16.31 22.53
C ASN A 6 8.15 -15.33 21.34
N ASN A 7 9.26 -15.40 20.60
CA ASN A 7 9.54 -14.54 19.46
C ASN A 7 8.44 -14.59 18.39
N ASN A 8 7.81 -15.74 18.17
CA ASN A 8 6.68 -15.87 17.25
C ASN A 8 5.44 -15.12 17.75
N SER A 9 5.13 -15.22 19.05
CA SER A 9 4.03 -14.46 19.66
C SER A 9 4.26 -12.96 19.58
N LYS A 10 5.52 -12.49 19.74
CA LYS A 10 5.85 -11.07 19.54
C LYS A 10 5.56 -10.60 18.11
N LYS A 11 5.91 -11.39 17.09
CA LYS A 11 5.60 -11.05 15.70
C LYS A 11 4.09 -10.92 15.47
N ILE A 12 3.30 -11.86 15.98
CA ILE A 12 1.83 -11.81 15.88
C ILE A 12 1.28 -10.57 16.59
N ILE A 13 1.69 -10.31 17.84
CA ILE A 13 1.26 -9.14 18.61
C ILE A 13 1.61 -7.84 17.87
N ALA A 14 2.81 -7.75 17.29
CA ALA A 14 3.23 -6.58 16.55
C ALA A 14 2.35 -6.32 15.32
N VAL A 15 1.93 -7.37 14.60
CA VAL A 15 1.00 -7.25 13.47
C VAL A 15 -0.41 -6.85 13.94
N VAL A 16 -0.89 -7.46 15.02
CA VAL A 16 -2.21 -7.20 15.61
C VAL A 16 -2.34 -5.78 16.14
N ILE A 17 -1.27 -5.20 16.68
CA ILE A 17 -1.28 -3.81 17.19
C ILE A 17 -0.93 -2.81 16.08
N GLY A 18 0.07 -3.13 15.27
CA GLY A 18 0.66 -2.17 14.33
C GLY A 18 -0.08 -2.03 13.00
N VAL A 19 -0.75 -3.08 12.53
CA VAL A 19 -1.32 -3.13 11.18
C VAL A 19 -2.83 -3.31 11.24
N LEU A 20 -3.30 -4.35 11.91
CA LEU A 20 -4.72 -4.74 11.89
C LEU A 20 -5.71 -3.61 12.26
N PRO A 21 -5.49 -2.77 13.28
CA PRO A 21 -6.46 -1.75 13.67
C PRO A 21 -6.68 -0.73 12.56
N PHE A 22 -5.65 -0.42 11.78
CA PHE A 22 -5.74 0.54 10.67
C PHE A 22 -6.46 -0.03 9.47
N TYR A 23 -6.23 -1.31 9.15
CA TYR A 23 -6.96 -1.99 8.09
C TYR A 23 -8.43 -2.16 8.46
N VAL A 24 -8.72 -2.60 9.70
CA VAL A 24 -10.09 -2.71 10.20
C VAL A 24 -10.77 -1.35 10.18
N PHE A 25 -10.12 -0.30 10.69
CA PHE A 25 -10.67 1.06 10.64
C PHE A 25 -10.95 1.51 9.22
N ALA A 26 -10.01 1.34 8.28
CA ALA A 26 -10.20 1.75 6.88
C ALA A 26 -11.34 0.99 6.20
N ILE A 27 -11.46 -0.32 6.46
CA ILE A 27 -12.55 -1.15 5.91
C ILE A 27 -13.89 -0.73 6.52
N VAL A 28 -13.97 -0.59 7.84
CA VAL A 28 -15.18 -0.21 8.55
C VAL A 28 -15.64 1.19 8.15
N ASP A 29 -14.71 2.14 8.05
CA ASP A 29 -15.01 3.50 7.63
C ASP A 29 -15.61 3.49 6.22
N LYS A 30 -15.04 2.76 5.27
CA LYS A 30 -15.58 2.63 3.90
C LYS A 30 -16.95 1.94 3.83
N ILE A 31 -17.25 1.03 4.76
CA ILE A 31 -18.54 0.33 4.81
C ILE A 31 -19.62 1.18 5.48
N ILE A 32 -19.30 1.84 6.60
CA ILE A 32 -20.26 2.56 7.44
C ILE A 32 -20.41 4.02 7.00
N ASN A 33 -19.30 4.69 6.74
CA ASN A 33 -19.24 6.09 6.39
C ASN A 33 -18.89 6.21 4.91
N GLN A 34 -19.87 6.46 4.04
CA GLN A 34 -19.59 6.97 2.69
C GLN A 34 -19.10 8.42 2.78
N GLN A 35 -17.95 8.65 3.45
CA GLN A 35 -17.50 9.96 3.86
C GLN A 35 -17.42 10.93 2.68
N GLU A 36 -17.78 12.18 2.94
CA GLU A 36 -17.51 13.28 2.04
C GLU A 36 -15.99 13.51 1.97
N PHE A 37 -15.41 12.99 0.89
CA PHE A 37 -14.04 13.27 0.53
C PHE A 37 -13.87 14.80 0.40
N SER A 38 -12.92 15.38 1.12
CA SER A 38 -12.59 16.82 1.04
C SER A 38 -11.08 17.03 1.22
N ILE A 39 -10.58 18.18 0.74
CA ILE A 39 -9.15 18.54 0.86
C ILE A 39 -8.71 18.58 2.33
N LYS A 40 -9.56 19.09 3.22
CA LYS A 40 -9.29 19.15 4.66
C LYS A 40 -9.12 17.74 5.23
N VAL A 41 -10.01 16.83 4.89
CA VAL A 41 -9.92 15.42 5.33
C VAL A 41 -8.62 14.78 4.80
N LEU A 42 -8.28 15.04 3.53
CA LEU A 42 -7.09 14.51 2.88
C LEU A 42 -5.78 14.96 3.55
N PHE A 43 -5.59 16.27 3.74
CA PHE A 43 -4.33 16.79 4.27
C PHE A 43 -4.27 16.84 5.81
N LEU A 44 -5.38 17.11 6.51
CA LEU A 44 -5.37 17.28 7.96
C LEU A 44 -5.64 16.00 8.73
N PHE A 45 -6.24 14.98 8.10
CA PHE A 45 -6.52 13.71 8.77
C PHE A 45 -5.72 12.55 8.18
N TYR A 46 -5.83 12.27 6.88
CA TYR A 46 -5.15 11.10 6.31
C TYR A 46 -3.63 11.20 6.39
N LEU A 47 -3.05 12.37 6.10
CA LEU A 47 -1.59 12.54 6.14
C LEU A 47 -0.98 12.40 7.55
N PRO A 48 -1.52 13.06 8.61
CA PRO A 48 -1.04 12.86 9.97
C PRO A 48 -1.26 11.43 10.47
N ILE A 49 -2.41 10.82 10.15
CA ILE A 49 -2.68 9.42 10.51
C ILE A 49 -1.62 8.52 9.87
N ALA A 50 -1.41 8.59 8.55
CA ALA A 50 -0.41 7.78 7.86
C ALA A 50 1.00 7.95 8.45
N THR A 51 1.39 9.19 8.77
CA THR A 51 2.67 9.51 9.43
C THR A 51 2.76 8.88 10.82
N LEU A 52 1.71 8.98 11.62
CA LEU A 52 1.63 8.43 12.96
C LEU A 52 1.72 6.90 12.91
N VAL A 53 1.00 6.25 12.00
CA VAL A 53 1.05 4.79 11.84
C VAL A 53 2.44 4.33 11.42
N LEU A 54 3.07 5.02 10.47
CA LEU A 54 4.46 4.76 10.09
C LEU A 54 5.39 4.84 11.30
N GLY A 55 5.22 5.85 12.15
CA GLY A 55 5.92 5.98 13.42
C GLY A 55 5.71 4.78 14.35
N ILE A 56 4.46 4.34 14.53
CA ILE A 56 4.12 3.16 15.34
C ILE A 56 4.79 1.90 14.78
N LEU A 57 4.68 1.65 13.48
CA LEU A 57 5.31 0.50 12.83
C LEU A 57 6.83 0.53 13.00
N TYR A 58 7.44 1.70 12.88
CA TYR A 58 8.86 1.89 13.13
C TYR A 58 9.24 1.57 14.58
N LEU A 59 8.49 2.08 15.56
CA LEU A 59 8.72 1.84 16.98
C LEU A 59 8.54 0.36 17.34
N LEU A 60 7.48 -0.29 16.84
CA LEU A 60 7.26 -1.72 17.00
C LEU A 60 8.42 -2.53 16.41
N ASN A 61 8.88 -2.17 15.21
CA ASN A 61 10.00 -2.85 14.58
C ASN A 61 11.30 -2.69 15.39
N ARG A 62 11.65 -1.46 15.76
CA ARG A 62 12.93 -1.13 16.39
C ARG A 62 13.00 -1.57 17.85
N PHE A 63 11.95 -1.32 18.63
CA PHE A 63 11.99 -1.51 20.08
C PHE A 63 11.31 -2.81 20.52
N PHE A 64 10.17 -3.16 19.95
CA PHE A 64 9.43 -4.36 20.36
C PHE A 64 10.00 -5.64 19.72
N LEU A 65 10.22 -5.62 18.41
CA LEU A 65 10.79 -6.74 17.65
C LEU A 65 12.33 -6.75 17.64
N LYS A 66 12.96 -5.65 18.07
CA LYS A 66 14.44 -5.47 18.06
C LYS A 66 15.06 -5.69 16.68
N GLN A 67 14.34 -5.36 15.61
CA GLN A 67 14.80 -5.46 14.23
C GLN A 67 15.26 -4.09 13.70
N LYS A 68 16.31 -4.08 12.89
CA LYS A 68 16.70 -2.88 12.12
C LYS A 68 15.80 -2.74 10.88
N ILE A 69 15.55 -1.51 10.41
CA ILE A 69 14.84 -1.30 9.13
C ILE A 69 15.58 -1.96 7.98
N SER A 70 16.92 -1.97 8.02
CA SER A 70 17.74 -2.69 7.04
C SER A 70 17.42 -4.18 6.97
N GLY A 71 16.84 -4.77 8.02
CA GLY A 71 16.35 -6.14 8.02
C GLY A 71 15.18 -6.39 7.06
N TYR A 72 14.56 -5.36 6.46
CA TYR A 72 13.61 -5.53 5.37
C TYR A 72 14.26 -5.60 3.99
N ASN A 73 15.54 -5.21 3.88
CA ASN A 73 16.41 -5.40 2.71
C ASN A 73 17.38 -6.56 3.03
N LEU A 74 16.91 -7.80 2.92
CA LEU A 74 17.72 -8.98 3.30
C LEU A 74 18.80 -9.34 2.26
N ALA A 75 18.62 -8.92 1.00
CA ALA A 75 19.59 -9.15 -0.06
C ALA A 75 20.67 -8.05 -0.11
N LYS A 76 21.88 -8.41 -0.58
CA LYS A 76 22.97 -7.45 -0.82
C LYS A 76 22.51 -6.38 -1.80
N THR A 77 22.89 -5.13 -1.54
CA THR A 77 22.54 -3.99 -2.39
C THR A 77 23.13 -4.15 -3.79
N ASN A 78 22.27 -4.22 -4.79
CA ASN A 78 22.58 -4.18 -6.21
C ASN A 78 21.65 -3.16 -6.87
N TYR A 79 22.20 -2.01 -7.25
CA TYR A 79 21.43 -0.91 -7.82
C TYR A 79 20.77 -1.28 -9.16
N LEU A 80 21.43 -2.09 -9.99
CA LEU A 80 20.84 -2.55 -11.26
C LEU A 80 19.63 -3.44 -11.00
N LEU A 81 19.72 -4.32 -10.01
CA LEU A 81 18.59 -5.15 -9.60
C LEU A 81 17.45 -4.30 -9.02
N ASP A 82 17.75 -3.24 -8.26
CA ASP A 82 16.73 -2.32 -7.77
C ASP A 82 15.97 -1.65 -8.89
N ILE A 83 16.69 -1.10 -9.87
CA ILE A 83 16.10 -0.45 -11.03
C ILE A 83 15.26 -1.45 -11.81
N ALA A 84 15.76 -2.67 -12.04
CA ALA A 84 15.00 -3.71 -12.72
C ALA A 84 13.72 -4.10 -11.96
N VAL A 85 13.77 -4.22 -10.63
CA VAL A 85 12.59 -4.51 -9.80
C VAL A 85 11.59 -3.36 -9.83
N ILE A 86 12.07 -2.11 -9.77
CA ILE A 86 11.21 -0.92 -9.89
C ILE A 86 10.47 -0.95 -11.23
N LEU A 87 11.20 -1.12 -12.33
CA LEU A 87 10.61 -1.19 -13.68
C LEU A 87 9.64 -2.36 -13.83
N LEU A 88 9.99 -3.54 -13.31
CA LEU A 88 9.11 -4.71 -13.33
C LEU A 88 7.79 -4.45 -12.62
N LEU A 89 7.83 -3.81 -11.44
CA LEU A 89 6.63 -3.50 -10.68
C LEU A 89 5.80 -2.41 -11.36
N MET A 90 6.44 -1.37 -11.89
CA MET A 90 5.74 -0.30 -12.61
C MET A 90 5.04 -0.86 -13.85
N VAL A 91 5.78 -1.51 -14.75
CA VAL A 91 5.24 -2.10 -15.98
C VAL A 91 4.21 -3.18 -15.66
N GLY A 92 4.51 -4.08 -14.72
CA GLY A 92 3.59 -5.14 -14.31
C GLY A 92 2.28 -4.60 -13.76
N SER A 93 2.33 -3.57 -12.89
CA SER A 93 1.13 -2.94 -12.34
C SER A 93 0.29 -2.25 -13.41
N SER A 94 0.92 -1.55 -14.36
CA SER A 94 0.23 -0.92 -15.49
C SER A 94 -0.40 -1.94 -16.43
N LEU A 95 0.31 -3.04 -16.74
CA LEU A 95 -0.22 -4.11 -17.59
C LEU A 95 -1.42 -4.80 -16.94
N ILE A 96 -1.39 -5.05 -15.63
CA ILE A 96 -2.55 -5.58 -14.90
C ILE A 96 -3.75 -4.63 -15.02
N ASN A 97 -3.53 -3.34 -14.80
CA ASN A 97 -4.60 -2.34 -14.88
C ASN A 97 -5.19 -2.23 -16.30
N ILE A 98 -4.33 -2.20 -17.32
CA ILE A 98 -4.75 -2.11 -18.73
C ILE A 98 -5.50 -3.38 -19.14
N THR A 99 -4.98 -4.56 -18.83
CA THR A 99 -5.63 -5.83 -19.19
C THR A 99 -6.96 -6.01 -18.47
N ALA A 100 -7.05 -5.68 -17.18
CA ALA A 100 -8.31 -5.71 -16.45
C ALA A 100 -9.35 -4.78 -17.09
N LYS A 101 -8.97 -3.55 -17.45
CA LYS A 101 -9.89 -2.61 -18.12
C LYS A 101 -10.32 -3.09 -19.51
N LEU A 102 -9.42 -3.72 -20.28
CA LEU A 102 -9.75 -4.20 -21.62
C LEU A 102 -10.64 -5.45 -21.61
N PHE A 103 -10.43 -6.37 -20.67
CA PHE A 103 -11.11 -7.69 -20.70
C PHE A 103 -12.22 -7.84 -19.68
N LEU A 104 -12.17 -7.12 -18.56
CA LEU A 104 -13.11 -7.30 -17.44
C LEU A 104 -14.09 -6.15 -17.30
N ASN A 105 -13.88 -5.00 -17.95
CA ASN A 105 -14.76 -3.86 -17.81
C ASN A 105 -16.18 -4.12 -18.33
N ASP A 106 -16.33 -4.96 -19.36
CA ASP A 106 -17.65 -5.33 -19.87
C ASP A 106 -18.39 -6.29 -18.92
N ILE A 107 -17.65 -7.11 -18.16
CA ILE A 107 -18.19 -8.08 -17.20
C ILE A 107 -18.49 -7.41 -15.85
N PHE A 108 -17.60 -6.51 -15.43
CA PHE A 108 -17.67 -5.77 -14.18
C PHE A 108 -17.55 -4.27 -14.47
N PRO A 109 -18.60 -3.65 -15.03
CA PRO A 109 -18.58 -2.23 -15.36
C PRO A 109 -18.36 -1.41 -14.09
N ASN A 110 -17.37 -0.52 -14.16
CA ASN A 110 -17.04 0.32 -13.04
C ASN A 110 -18.05 1.48 -12.95
N ASN A 111 -19.14 1.25 -12.22
CA ASN A 111 -20.20 2.22 -12.00
C ASN A 111 -19.90 3.18 -10.82
N TYR A 112 -18.68 3.16 -10.30
CA TYR A 112 -18.30 4.01 -9.19
C TYR A 112 -18.25 5.49 -9.61
N ASN A 113 -19.05 6.31 -8.94
CA ASN A 113 -19.16 7.73 -9.27
C ASN A 113 -17.93 8.51 -8.78
N ASN A 114 -16.92 8.59 -9.64
CA ASN A 114 -15.67 9.30 -9.40
C ASN A 114 -15.79 10.84 -9.41
N SER A 115 -16.98 11.41 -9.63
CA SER A 115 -17.16 12.87 -9.78
C SER A 115 -16.61 13.69 -8.60
N LYS A 116 -16.82 13.25 -7.36
CA LYS A 116 -16.30 13.93 -6.16
C LYS A 116 -14.78 13.88 -6.06
N ILE A 117 -14.18 12.71 -6.30
CA ILE A 117 -12.71 12.56 -6.31
C ILE A 117 -12.12 13.45 -7.41
N LEU A 118 -12.74 13.45 -8.58
CA LEU A 118 -12.35 14.26 -9.73
C LEU A 118 -12.41 15.76 -9.39
N GLU A 119 -13.49 16.24 -8.77
CA GLU A 119 -13.63 17.64 -8.34
C GLU A 119 -12.56 18.06 -7.32
N ILE A 120 -12.22 17.18 -6.39
CA ILE A 120 -11.15 17.44 -5.41
C ILE A 120 -9.79 17.50 -6.08
N LEU A 121 -9.49 16.56 -6.97
CA LEU A 121 -8.24 16.58 -7.73
C LEU A 121 -8.13 17.85 -8.56
N LYS A 122 -9.21 18.28 -9.23
CA LYS A 122 -9.23 19.58 -9.93
C LYS A 122 -8.92 20.74 -8.99
N THR A 123 -9.55 20.77 -7.82
CA THR A 123 -9.33 21.82 -6.82
C THR A 123 -7.91 21.81 -6.29
N ILE A 124 -7.30 20.64 -6.10
CA ILE A 124 -5.90 20.47 -5.69
C ILE A 124 -4.97 20.97 -6.79
N PHE A 125 -5.17 20.56 -8.04
CA PHE A 125 -4.30 20.92 -9.15
C PHE A 125 -4.49 22.36 -9.66
N ALA A 126 -5.61 23.00 -9.35
CA ALA A 126 -5.83 24.42 -9.61
C ALA A 126 -4.97 25.34 -8.71
N ASN A 127 -4.46 24.83 -7.59
CA ASN A 127 -3.61 25.58 -6.67
C ASN A 127 -2.20 24.95 -6.60
N PRO A 128 -1.12 25.67 -6.99
CA PRO A 128 0.22 25.09 -7.06
C PRO A 128 0.74 24.62 -5.70
N PHE A 129 0.31 25.25 -4.59
CA PHE A 129 0.68 24.84 -3.24
C PHE A 129 0.03 23.51 -2.85
N TYR A 130 -1.27 23.34 -3.13
CA TYR A 130 -1.96 22.07 -2.87
C TYR A 130 -1.44 20.96 -3.79
N ALA A 131 -1.19 21.25 -5.06
CA ALA A 131 -0.57 20.31 -6.00
C ALA A 131 0.80 19.83 -5.50
N PHE A 132 1.65 20.75 -5.03
CA PHE A 132 2.96 20.41 -4.47
C PHE A 132 2.83 19.48 -3.26
N ILE A 133 1.95 19.82 -2.30
CA ILE A 133 1.70 18.99 -1.11
C ILE A 133 1.14 17.61 -1.50
N PHE A 134 0.24 17.56 -2.48
CA PHE A 134 -0.39 16.33 -2.91
C PHE A 134 0.58 15.38 -3.61
N LEU A 135 1.33 15.89 -4.60
CA LEU A 135 2.24 15.08 -5.41
C LEU A 135 3.46 14.61 -4.64
N ILE A 136 3.96 15.42 -3.69
CA ILE A 136 5.21 15.11 -2.99
C ILE A 136 4.93 14.53 -1.60
N PRO A 137 4.72 15.31 -0.52
CA PRO A 137 4.66 14.74 0.82
C PRO A 137 3.48 13.80 1.00
N PHE A 138 2.30 14.13 0.46
CA PHE A 138 1.13 13.26 0.61
C PHE A 138 1.33 11.92 -0.08
N THR A 139 1.69 11.90 -1.37
CA THR A 139 1.92 10.67 -2.13
C THR A 139 3.06 9.85 -1.53
N TRP A 140 4.18 10.48 -1.16
CA TRP A 140 5.31 9.76 -0.60
C TRP A 140 4.99 9.10 0.73
N ILE A 141 4.37 9.83 1.65
CA ILE A 141 4.04 9.31 2.99
C ILE A 141 2.99 8.21 2.89
N THR A 142 1.90 8.43 2.15
CA THR A 142 0.80 7.46 2.07
C THR A 142 1.22 6.16 1.39
N HIS A 143 2.00 6.22 0.31
CA HIS A 143 2.50 5.01 -0.36
C HIS A 143 3.61 4.32 0.43
N THR A 144 4.47 5.07 1.13
CA THR A 144 5.44 4.47 2.07
C THR A 144 4.72 3.74 3.18
N PHE A 145 3.68 4.34 3.77
CA PHE A 145 2.82 3.71 4.77
C PHE A 145 2.24 2.40 4.25
N LEU A 146 1.59 2.45 3.09
CA LEU A 146 0.89 1.32 2.49
C LEU A 146 1.82 0.16 2.16
N VAL A 147 3.00 0.45 1.58
CA VAL A 147 3.99 -0.58 1.26
C VAL A 147 4.65 -1.12 2.53
N PHE A 148 4.98 -0.26 3.50
CA PHE A 148 5.61 -0.67 4.75
C PHE A 148 4.68 -1.50 5.62
N SER A 149 3.41 -1.11 5.78
CA SER A 149 2.44 -1.87 6.57
C SER A 149 2.21 -3.26 5.98
N LYS A 150 2.10 -3.36 4.64
CA LYS A 150 1.99 -4.64 3.92
C LYS A 150 3.21 -5.52 4.16
N ILE A 151 4.41 -4.98 3.98
CA ILE A 151 5.66 -5.74 4.13
C ILE A 151 5.92 -6.09 5.59
N PHE A 152 5.54 -5.21 6.53
CA PHE A 152 5.60 -5.48 7.96
C PHE A 152 4.71 -6.66 8.33
N LEU A 153 3.45 -6.70 7.87
CA LEU A 153 2.56 -7.83 8.06
C LEU A 153 3.13 -9.09 7.42
N LEU A 154 3.48 -9.03 6.14
CA LEU A 154 3.96 -10.15 5.36
C LEU A 154 5.22 -10.77 5.98
N LYS A 155 6.20 -9.94 6.34
CA LYS A 155 7.46 -10.41 6.92
C LYS A 155 7.28 -11.03 8.30
N ASN A 156 6.57 -10.34 9.19
CA ASN A 156 6.40 -10.83 10.55
C ASN A 156 5.58 -12.12 10.59
N LEU A 157 4.60 -12.30 9.71
CA LEU A 157 3.83 -13.53 9.64
C LEU A 157 4.58 -14.65 8.90
N TRP A 158 5.27 -14.37 7.78
CA TRP A 158 6.02 -15.41 7.08
C TRP A 158 7.14 -15.98 7.96
N ASP A 159 7.73 -15.17 8.86
CA ASP A 159 8.96 -15.56 9.59
C ASP A 159 8.61 -16.45 10.79
N ILE A 160 7.33 -16.79 10.97
CA ILE A 160 6.84 -17.71 12.00
C ILE A 160 7.13 -19.16 11.60
N SER A 161 7.10 -19.48 10.30
CA SER A 161 7.30 -20.85 9.80
C SER A 161 7.97 -20.85 8.43
N ALA A 162 8.94 -21.75 8.25
CA ALA A 162 9.62 -21.96 6.97
C ALA A 162 8.79 -22.81 5.97
N ASN A 163 7.60 -23.29 6.36
CA ASN A 163 6.74 -24.08 5.48
C ASN A 163 6.32 -23.24 4.26
N LYS A 164 6.55 -23.77 3.05
CA LYS A 164 6.14 -23.11 1.80
C LYS A 164 4.65 -22.81 1.74
N VAL A 165 3.81 -23.75 2.22
CA VAL A 165 2.35 -23.56 2.28
C VAL A 165 2.00 -22.37 3.18
N TRP A 166 2.67 -22.26 4.34
CA TRP A 166 2.48 -21.12 5.25
C TRP A 166 2.83 -19.78 4.59
N ILE A 167 3.98 -19.72 3.92
CA ILE A 167 4.44 -18.51 3.24
C ILE A 167 3.41 -18.06 2.18
N TRP A 168 2.92 -18.98 1.36
CA TRP A 168 1.89 -18.67 0.35
C TRP A 168 0.56 -18.25 0.97
N SER A 169 0.11 -18.92 2.03
CA SER A 169 -1.09 -18.51 2.76
C SER A 169 -0.98 -17.10 3.32
N VAL A 170 0.19 -16.73 3.86
CA VAL A 170 0.46 -15.38 4.36
C VAL A 170 0.46 -14.34 3.24
N ILE A 171 0.99 -14.66 2.05
CA ILE A 171 0.93 -13.79 0.87
C ILE A 171 -0.52 -13.54 0.45
N ILE A 172 -1.32 -14.59 0.33
CA ILE A 172 -2.73 -14.49 -0.07
C ILE A 172 -3.50 -13.67 0.97
N LEU A 173 -3.36 -13.99 2.25
CA LEU A 173 -4.03 -13.28 3.36
C LEU A 173 -3.63 -11.81 3.41
N SER A 174 -2.33 -11.49 3.31
CA SER A 174 -1.85 -10.11 3.27
C SER A 174 -2.43 -9.33 2.10
N THR A 175 -2.55 -9.99 0.95
CA THR A 175 -3.10 -9.38 -0.26
C THR A 175 -4.60 -9.13 -0.09
N MET A 176 -5.34 -10.08 0.45
CA MET A 176 -6.76 -9.93 0.74
C MET A 176 -7.05 -8.75 1.68
N PHE A 177 -6.31 -8.63 2.79
CA PHE A 177 -6.46 -7.48 3.69
C PHE A 177 -6.25 -6.16 2.97
N PHE A 178 -5.26 -6.10 2.08
CA PHE A 178 -5.01 -4.92 1.26
C PHE A 178 -6.15 -4.64 0.28
N THR A 179 -6.62 -5.65 -0.44
CA THR A 179 -7.74 -5.52 -1.36
C THR A 179 -9.02 -5.06 -0.68
N LEU A 180 -9.29 -5.53 0.55
CA LEU A 180 -10.48 -5.11 1.30
C LEU A 180 -10.48 -3.61 1.63
N THR A 181 -9.31 -2.97 1.68
CA THR A 181 -9.25 -1.50 1.81
C THR A 181 -9.77 -0.77 0.58
N GLU A 182 -10.06 -1.46 -0.53
CA GLU A 182 -10.57 -0.90 -1.78
C GLU A 182 -11.99 -1.40 -2.11
N ILE A 183 -12.71 -1.89 -1.09
CA ILE A 183 -14.04 -2.50 -1.27
C ILE A 183 -15.09 -1.54 -1.85
N ASP A 184 -14.89 -0.24 -1.68
CA ASP A 184 -15.73 0.84 -2.17
C ASP A 184 -15.55 1.12 -3.68
N LYS A 185 -14.44 0.71 -4.29
CA LYS A 185 -14.11 1.02 -5.70
C LYS A 185 -14.74 0.07 -6.73
N GLY A 186 -15.52 -0.92 -6.30
CA GLY A 186 -16.17 -1.88 -7.18
C GLY A 186 -15.31 -3.10 -7.55
N MET A 187 -15.93 -4.11 -8.15
CA MET A 187 -15.34 -5.44 -8.32
C MET A 187 -14.09 -5.44 -9.22
N LEU A 188 -14.08 -4.64 -10.28
CA LEU A 188 -12.92 -4.54 -11.18
C LEU A 188 -11.69 -4.02 -10.44
N ASP A 189 -11.84 -2.93 -9.67
CA ASP A 189 -10.73 -2.34 -8.91
C ASP A 189 -10.28 -3.23 -7.76
N ILE A 190 -11.18 -4.01 -7.15
CA ILE A 190 -10.84 -5.07 -6.18
C ILE A 190 -9.92 -6.11 -6.82
N LEU A 191 -10.27 -6.63 -8.01
CA LEU A 191 -9.46 -7.63 -8.72
C LEU A 191 -8.09 -7.09 -9.15
N VAL A 192 -8.06 -5.84 -9.64
CA VAL A 192 -6.80 -5.15 -9.98
C VAL A 192 -5.94 -4.97 -8.73
N SER A 193 -6.52 -4.47 -7.64
CA SER A 193 -5.81 -4.23 -6.38
C SER A 193 -5.28 -5.53 -5.77
N PHE A 194 -6.03 -6.63 -5.86
CA PHE A 194 -5.56 -7.95 -5.48
C PHE A 194 -4.37 -8.39 -6.33
N SER A 195 -4.48 -8.29 -7.65
CA SER A 195 -3.43 -8.73 -8.59
C SER A 195 -2.14 -7.94 -8.41
N VAL A 196 -2.23 -6.61 -8.26
CA VAL A 196 -1.08 -5.74 -7.99
C VAL A 196 -0.52 -6.00 -6.58
N GLY A 197 -1.38 -6.16 -5.57
CA GLY A 197 -0.98 -6.48 -4.21
C GLY A 197 -0.19 -7.80 -4.15
N PHE A 198 -0.67 -8.81 -4.87
CA PHE A 198 -0.05 -10.12 -5.01
C PHE A 198 1.30 -10.02 -5.73
N LEU A 199 1.37 -9.30 -6.86
CA LEU A 199 2.62 -9.04 -7.58
C LEU A 199 3.69 -8.48 -6.64
N PHE A 200 3.36 -7.43 -5.89
CA PHE A 200 4.29 -6.82 -4.93
C PHE A 200 4.73 -7.80 -3.82
N ALA A 201 3.80 -8.59 -3.28
CA ALA A 201 4.11 -9.55 -2.22
C ALA A 201 5.04 -10.68 -2.73
N VAL A 202 4.79 -11.18 -3.95
CA VAL A 202 5.62 -12.18 -4.62
C VAL A 202 7.00 -11.61 -4.98
N THR A 203 7.07 -10.39 -5.53
CA THR A 203 8.33 -9.71 -5.80
C THR A 203 9.13 -9.54 -4.51
N TYR A 204 8.48 -9.16 -3.39
CA TYR A 204 9.17 -9.09 -2.10
C TYR A 204 9.67 -10.47 -1.63
N LEU A 205 8.92 -11.54 -1.85
CA LEU A 205 9.34 -12.91 -1.51
C LEU A 205 10.63 -13.31 -2.24
N TYR A 206 10.77 -12.98 -3.52
CA TYR A 206 11.92 -13.38 -4.31
C TYR A 206 13.13 -12.47 -4.11
N TYR A 207 12.94 -11.15 -4.16
CA TYR A 207 14.07 -10.21 -4.12
C TYR A 207 14.43 -9.76 -2.71
N ARG A 208 13.50 -9.85 -1.74
CA ARG A 208 13.67 -9.40 -0.35
C ARG A 208 14.19 -7.97 -0.23
N ARG A 209 13.74 -7.10 -1.15
CA ARG A 209 14.13 -5.69 -1.22
C ARG A 209 12.91 -4.80 -1.02
N PHE A 210 12.92 -4.04 0.06
CA PHE A 210 11.85 -3.17 0.49
C PHE A 210 11.81 -1.84 -0.28
N LEU A 211 12.98 -1.22 -0.46
CA LEU A 211 13.08 0.12 -1.00
C LEU A 211 12.61 0.23 -2.48
N PRO A 212 12.92 -0.74 -3.37
CA PRO A 212 12.36 -0.79 -4.72
C PRO A 212 10.83 -0.83 -4.76
N LEU A 213 10.19 -1.53 -3.82
CA LEU A 213 8.73 -1.63 -3.77
C LEU A 213 8.10 -0.28 -3.42
N ILE A 214 8.69 0.48 -2.49
CA ILE A 214 8.20 1.82 -2.15
C ILE A 214 8.36 2.75 -3.35
N ILE A 215 9.54 2.77 -3.96
CA ILE A 215 9.83 3.66 -5.09
C ILE A 215 8.89 3.34 -6.25
N ALA A 216 8.69 2.06 -6.58
CA ALA A 216 7.75 1.66 -7.63
C ALA A 216 6.33 2.14 -7.34
N ALA A 217 5.84 1.97 -6.11
CA ALA A 217 4.49 2.43 -5.73
C ALA A 217 4.35 3.95 -5.85
N ILE A 218 5.33 4.72 -5.36
CA ILE A 218 5.33 6.18 -5.44
C ILE A 218 5.38 6.64 -6.90
N LEU A 219 6.29 6.08 -7.71
CA LEU A 219 6.45 6.47 -9.11
C LEU A 219 5.20 6.14 -9.93
N THR A 220 4.63 4.94 -9.77
CA THR A 220 3.40 4.56 -10.45
C THR A 220 2.27 5.53 -10.10
N GLN A 221 2.07 5.86 -8.82
CA GLN A 221 1.05 6.82 -8.43
C GLN A 221 1.33 8.21 -9.01
N THR A 222 2.56 8.69 -8.90
CA THR A 222 2.94 10.03 -9.36
C THR A 222 2.69 10.18 -10.86
N ILE A 223 3.05 9.18 -11.66
CA ILE A 223 2.80 9.17 -13.10
C ILE A 223 1.29 9.20 -13.39
N GLN A 224 0.49 8.35 -12.73
CA GLN A 224 -0.96 8.34 -12.91
C GLN A 224 -1.61 9.69 -12.56
N MET A 225 -1.12 10.37 -11.52
CA MET A 225 -1.60 11.69 -11.13
C MET A 225 -1.16 12.79 -12.11
N LEU A 226 0.04 12.69 -12.69
CA LEU A 226 0.52 13.60 -13.74
C LEU A 226 -0.27 13.42 -15.05
N ASP A 227 -0.50 12.17 -15.47
CA ASP A 227 -1.32 11.86 -16.65
C ASP A 227 -2.74 12.41 -16.48
N PHE A 228 -3.31 12.27 -15.28
CA PHE A 228 -4.59 12.87 -14.93
C PHE A 228 -4.54 14.40 -15.05
N TRP A 229 -3.51 15.05 -14.51
CA TRP A 229 -3.37 16.50 -14.55
C TRP A 229 -3.26 17.03 -15.98
N ILE A 230 -2.39 16.41 -16.80
CA ILE A 230 -2.18 16.79 -18.20
C ILE A 230 -3.48 16.65 -19.00
N SER A 231 -4.18 15.52 -18.84
CA SER A 231 -5.45 15.24 -19.55
C SER A 231 -6.58 16.21 -19.19
N PHE A 232 -6.48 16.91 -18.05
CA PHE A 232 -7.50 17.84 -17.59
C PHE A 232 -7.10 19.32 -17.77
N SER A 233 -5.80 19.62 -17.83
CA SER A 233 -5.28 20.98 -18.04
C SER A 233 -5.23 21.41 -19.51
N GLY A 234 -5.34 20.45 -20.44
CA GLY A 234 -5.47 20.68 -21.89
C GLY A 234 -6.93 20.65 -22.33
#